data_AF-A0A924MSI6-F1
#
_entry.id   AF-A0A924MSI6-F1
#
_cell.length_a   1.000
_cell.length_b   1.000
_cell.length_c   1.000
_cell.angle_alpha   90.00
_cell.angle_beta   90.00
_cell.angle_gamma   90.00
#
_symmetry.space_group_name_H-M   'P 1'
#
loop_
_entity.id
_entity.type
_entity.pdbx_description
1 polymer ?
#
loop_
_entity_poly.entity_id
_entity_poly.type
_entity_poly.pdbx_seq_one_letter_code
_entity_poly.pdbx_strand_id
1 'polypeptide(L)'
;MTPVLTGHRLARRPTFSDSWRRVVAHLLRSASTALARQARDVARPLHARQRRSQADMSVEFHAEAGAPEGALYVDGRLVGYLDVRRL
;
A
#
# COMPACT_ATOMS: atom_id res chain seq x y z
N MET A 1 4.42 -15.21 47.81
CA MET A 1 2.99 -14.85 47.82
C MET A 1 2.87 -13.37 48.22
N THR A 2 2.70 -12.48 47.24
CA THR A 2 2.26 -11.08 47.36
C THR A 2 1.94 -10.56 45.94
N PRO A 3 1.00 -9.62 45.78
CA PRO A 3 -0.04 -9.73 44.76
C PRO A 3 0.28 -9.04 43.43
N VAL A 4 -0.30 -9.62 42.37
CA VAL A 4 -0.41 -9.07 41.01
C VAL A 4 -1.17 -7.75 41.06
N LEU A 5 -0.53 -6.66 40.65
CA LEU A 5 -1.17 -5.36 40.45
C LEU A 5 -2.01 -5.40 39.17
N THR A 6 -3.29 -5.70 39.38
CA THR A 6 -4.41 -5.38 38.49
C THR A 6 -4.40 -3.89 38.13
N GLY A 7 -4.55 -3.59 36.83
CA GLY A 7 -4.90 -2.23 36.43
C GLY A 7 -4.69 -1.92 34.95
N HIS A 8 -5.25 -2.72 34.04
CA HIS A 8 -5.53 -2.21 32.70
C HIS A 8 -6.51 -1.04 32.82
N ARG A 9 -5.99 0.19 32.82
CA ARG A 9 -6.82 1.38 32.52
C ARG A 9 -7.30 1.19 31.09
N LEU A 10 -8.51 0.68 30.94
CA LEU A 10 -9.30 0.93 29.74
C LEU A 10 -9.46 2.44 29.67
N ALA A 11 -8.64 3.06 28.81
CA ALA A 11 -8.75 4.47 28.50
C ALA A 11 -10.21 4.72 28.10
N ARG A 12 -10.96 5.35 29.00
CA ARG A 12 -12.34 5.78 28.76
C ARG A 12 -12.26 6.73 27.57
N ARG A 13 -12.61 6.24 26.38
CA ARG A 13 -12.65 7.08 25.18
C ARG A 13 -13.70 8.16 25.44
N PRO A 14 -13.40 9.45 25.19
CA PRO A 14 -14.37 10.50 25.37
C PRO A 14 -15.56 10.23 24.45
N THR A 15 -16.72 9.96 25.04
CA THR A 15 -17.99 9.71 24.36
C THR A 15 -18.60 11.05 23.92
N PHE A 16 -17.94 11.74 22.98
CA PHE A 16 -18.70 12.54 22.02
C PHE A 16 -19.74 11.61 21.40
N SER A 17 -21.01 12.04 21.26
CA SER A 17 -22.10 11.14 20.92
C SER A 17 -21.69 10.18 19.80
N ASP A 18 -21.69 8.88 20.07
CA ASP A 18 -21.20 7.87 19.11
C ASP A 18 -21.93 7.99 17.76
N SER A 19 -23.15 8.52 17.78
CA SER A 19 -23.93 8.91 16.62
C SER A 19 -23.25 10.01 15.79
N TRP A 20 -22.80 11.11 16.40
CA TRP A 20 -22.10 12.18 15.68
C TRP A 20 -20.77 11.71 15.10
N ARG A 21 -20.02 10.91 15.87
CA ARG A 21 -18.78 10.27 15.38
C ARG A 21 -19.02 9.42 14.15
N ARG A 22 -20.11 8.63 14.13
CA ARG A 22 -20.50 7.81 12.98
C ARG A 22 -20.89 8.67 11.78
N VAL A 23 -21.67 9.72 11.99
CA VAL A 23 -22.05 10.66 10.92
C VAL A 23 -20.81 11.30 10.28
N VAL A 24 -19.89 11.82 11.09
CA VAL A 24 -18.63 12.41 10.60
C VAL A 24 -17.79 11.37 9.87
N ALA A 25 -17.67 10.15 10.39
CA ALA A 25 -16.94 9.07 9.73
C ALA A 25 -17.56 8.70 8.37
N HIS A 26 -18.89 8.65 8.28
CA HIS A 26 -19.59 8.39 7.01
C HIS A 26 -19.39 9.52 6.00
N LEU A 27 -19.44 10.78 6.45
CA LEU A 27 -19.19 11.94 5.60
C LEU A 27 -17.76 11.95 5.07
N LEU A 28 -16.77 11.72 5.94
CA LEU A 28 -15.37 11.64 5.54
C LEU A 28 -15.16 10.49 4.56
N ARG A 29 -15.76 9.33 4.81
CA ARG A 29 -15.62 8.17 3.94
C ARG A 29 -16.28 8.41 2.58
N SER A 30 -17.45 9.05 2.53
CA SER A 30 -18.09 9.39 1.26
C SER A 30 -17.25 10.40 0.47
N ALA A 31 -16.75 11.46 1.13
CA ALA A 31 -15.86 12.43 0.50
C ALA A 31 -14.58 11.77 -0.05
N SER A 32 -13.92 10.90 0.73
CA SER A 32 -12.75 10.15 0.26
C SER A 32 -13.08 9.26 -0.94
N THR A 33 -14.25 8.60 -0.96
CA THR A 33 -14.64 7.77 -2.12
C THR A 33 -14.91 8.60 -3.37
N ALA A 34 -15.49 9.80 -3.23
CA ALA A 34 -15.71 10.72 -4.33
C ALA A 34 -14.37 11.20 -4.93
N LEU A 35 -13.44 11.64 -4.07
CA LEU A 35 -12.08 12.03 -4.49
C LEU A 35 -11.36 10.86 -5.17
N ALA A 36 -11.45 9.65 -4.61
CA ALA A 36 -10.81 8.47 -5.20
C ALA A 36 -11.40 8.09 -6.56
N ARG A 37 -12.67 8.41 -6.84
CA ARG A 37 -13.26 8.22 -8.18
C ARG A 37 -12.69 9.25 -9.16
N GLN A 38 -12.67 10.53 -8.79
CA GLN A 38 -12.10 11.58 -9.63
C GLN A 38 -10.61 11.35 -9.93
N ALA A 39 -9.83 10.94 -8.92
CA ALA A 39 -8.42 10.61 -9.10
C ALA A 39 -8.21 9.45 -10.10
N ARG A 40 -9.09 8.44 -10.08
CA ARG A 40 -9.04 7.34 -11.07
C ARG A 40 -9.39 7.83 -12.46
N ASP A 41 -10.36 8.73 -12.61
CA ASP A 41 -10.72 9.27 -13.91
C ASP A 41 -9.58 10.10 -14.52
N VAL A 42 -8.86 10.89 -13.71
CA VAL A 42 -7.64 11.59 -14.13
C VAL A 42 -6.50 10.62 -14.43
N ALA A 43 -6.36 9.55 -13.64
CA ALA A 43 -5.28 8.57 -13.81
C ALA A 43 -5.51 7.59 -14.97
N ARG A 44 -6.77 7.37 -15.42
CA ARG A 44 -7.11 6.48 -16.54
C ARG A 44 -6.31 6.76 -17.82
N PRO A 45 -6.22 8.00 -18.34
CA PRO A 45 -5.42 8.30 -19.53
C PRO A 45 -3.91 8.05 -19.30
N LEU A 46 -3.40 8.30 -18.09
CA LEU A 46 -2.01 7.99 -17.73
C LEU A 46 -1.74 6.48 -17.74
N HIS A 47 -2.65 5.69 -17.16
CA HIS A 47 -2.55 4.22 -17.16
C HIS A 47 -2.69 3.64 -18.57
N ALA A 48 -3.55 4.21 -19.42
CA ALA A 48 -3.69 3.79 -20.81
C ALA A 48 -2.44 4.11 -21.64
N ARG A 49 -1.71 5.18 -21.31
CA ARG A 49 -0.41 5.50 -21.91
C ARG A 49 0.68 4.57 -21.40
N GLN A 50 0.71 4.29 -20.10
CA GLN A 50 1.67 3.37 -19.50
C GLN A 50 1.49 1.93 -19.98
N ARG A 51 0.26 1.44 -20.11
CA ARG A 51 -0.01 0.11 -20.69
C ARG A 51 0.43 0.00 -22.14
N ARG A 52 0.27 1.06 -22.95
CA ARG A 52 0.79 1.10 -24.32
C ARG A 52 2.32 1.08 -24.34
N SER A 53 2.96 1.85 -23.45
CA SER A 53 4.42 1.83 -23.29
C SER A 53 4.94 0.47 -22.80
N GLN A 54 4.18 -0.24 -21.97
CA GLN A 54 4.55 -1.55 -21.45
C GLN A 54 4.32 -2.67 -22.47
N ALA A 55 3.31 -2.55 -23.34
CA ALA A 55 3.09 -3.49 -24.45
C ALA A 55 4.21 -3.44 -25.50
N ASP A 56 4.91 -2.31 -25.60
CA ASP A 56 6.08 -2.11 -26.47
C ASP A 56 7.41 -2.40 -25.76
N MET A 57 7.34 -2.77 -24.47
CA MET A 57 8.52 -3.08 -23.66
C MET A 57 8.81 -4.57 -23.80
N SER A 58 9.52 -4.95 -24.86
CA SER A 58 10.14 -6.27 -24.92
C SER A 58 11.15 -6.36 -23.78
N VAL A 59 10.83 -7.12 -22.74
CA VAL A 59 11.76 -7.43 -21.66
C VAL A 59 12.84 -8.33 -22.27
N GLU A 60 13.94 -7.74 -22.69
CA GLU A 60 15.11 -8.48 -23.14
C GLU A 60 15.75 -9.11 -21.90
N PHE A 61 15.62 -10.43 -21.78
CA PHE A 61 16.20 -11.18 -20.67
C PHE A 61 17.71 -11.33 -20.89
N HIS A 62 18.50 -10.43 -20.32
CA HIS A 62 19.95 -10.61 -20.24
C HIS A 62 20.31 -11.62 -19.14
N ALA A 63 20.26 -12.91 -19.50
CA ALA A 63 20.70 -14.03 -18.65
C ALA A 63 22.18 -13.95 -18.24
N GLU A 64 22.99 -13.18 -18.98
CA GLU A 64 24.42 -12.99 -18.74
C GLU A 64 24.74 -11.79 -17.83
N ALA A 65 23.74 -11.00 -17.42
CA ALA A 65 23.95 -10.03 -16.36
C ALA A 65 24.22 -10.84 -15.08
N GLY A 66 25.46 -10.85 -14.58
CA GLY A 66 25.88 -11.52 -13.35
C GLY A 66 25.21 -11.01 -12.06
N ALA A 67 23.99 -10.48 -12.16
CA ALA A 67 23.10 -10.20 -11.06
C ALA A 67 22.77 -11.54 -10.36
N PRO A 68 23.13 -11.68 -9.08
CA PRO A 68 22.82 -12.90 -8.33
C PRO A 68 21.31 -13.19 -8.33
N GLU A 69 20.93 -14.47 -8.44
CA GLU A 69 19.53 -14.89 -8.37
C GLU A 69 18.85 -14.27 -7.13
N GLY A 70 17.70 -13.61 -7.32
CA GLY A 70 16.94 -12.97 -6.25
C GLY A 70 17.37 -11.55 -5.86
N ALA A 71 18.45 -10.97 -6.40
CA ALA A 71 18.87 -9.61 -6.08
C ALA A 71 17.88 -8.54 -6.63
N LEU A 72 17.35 -7.69 -5.75
CA LEU A 72 16.46 -6.57 -6.09
C LEU A 72 17.26 -5.27 -6.18
N TYR A 73 17.18 -4.61 -7.34
CA TYR A 73 17.80 -3.31 -7.57
C TYR A 73 16.75 -2.21 -7.76
N VAL A 74 17.00 -1.05 -7.16
CA VAL A 74 16.22 0.19 -7.39
C VAL A 74 17.23 1.28 -7.77
N ASP A 75 17.00 1.95 -8.89
CA ASP A 75 17.93 2.94 -9.46
C ASP A 75 19.38 2.42 -9.60
N GLY A 76 19.52 1.14 -9.95
CA GLY A 76 20.83 0.47 -10.09
C GLY A 76 21.53 0.14 -8.76
N ARG A 77 20.91 0.38 -7.60
CA ARG A 77 21.44 0.02 -6.28
C ARG A 77 20.77 -1.23 -5.73
N LEU A 78 21.56 -2.14 -5.18
CA LEU A 78 21.07 -3.34 -4.49
C LEU A 78 20.31 -2.92 -3.23
N VAL A 79 19.02 -3.25 -3.16
CA VAL A 79 18.16 -2.94 -2.00
C VAL A 79 17.77 -4.18 -1.20
N GLY A 80 17.96 -5.39 -1.74
CA GLY A 80 17.69 -6.62 -1.00
C GLY A 80 17.72 -7.87 -1.87
N TYR A 81 17.36 -9.00 -1.25
CA TYR A 81 17.20 -10.29 -1.93
C TYR A 81 15.77 -10.81 -1.73
N LEU A 82 15.15 -11.31 -2.78
CA LEU A 82 13.87 -11.98 -2.78
C LEU A 82 14.07 -13.50 -2.66
N ASP A 83 13.30 -14.14 -1.79
CA ASP A 83 13.24 -15.60 -1.73
C ASP A 83 12.52 -16.12 -2.99
N VAL A 84 13.29 -16.60 -3.95
CA VAL A 84 12.79 -17.14 -5.21
C VAL A 84 12.85 -18.66 -5.15
N ARG A 85 11.69 -19.30 -5.01
CA ARG A 85 11.56 -20.74 -5.23
C ARG A 85 11.43 -20.98 -6.74
N ARG A 86 12.31 -21.82 -7.29
CA ARG A 86 12.19 -22.31 -8.67
C ARG A 86 10.83 -23.00 -8.84
N LEU A 87 10.05 -22.56 -9.83
CA LEU A 87 8.83 -23.21 -10.31
C LEU A 87 9.18 -24.33 -11.27
#